data_AF-A0A951ANX3-F1
#
_entry.id   AF-A0A951ANX3-F1
#
_cell.length_a   1.000
_cell.length_b   1.000
_cell.length_c   1.000
_cell.angle_alpha   90.00
_cell.angle_beta   90.00
_cell.angle_gamma   90.00
#
_symmetry.space_group_name_H-M   'P 1'
#
loop_
_entity.id
_entity.type
_entity.pdbx_description
1 polymer ?
#
loop_
_entity_poly.entity_id
_entity_poly.type
_entity_poly.pdbx_seq_one_letter_code
_entity_poly.pdbx_strand_id
1 'polypeptide(L)'
;MNPEDQTHGQPHKITKRDTPRHPDPEAYVAPTARRMCKISKCGRELYALDRCRGHYERWIRFGNDFPDVPIRRGARLGVPGYRAAHAAVRAVRGPAAAWPCSVCGDPAVSWCYDRTDPAELVEAAQGRHYSVDPARYVPRCRGCRRRPFSQATSLGVAAC
;
A
#
# COMPACT_ATOMS: atom_id res chain seq x y z
N MET A 1 -30.03 48.46 -44.61
CA MET A 1 -29.01 47.46 -44.27
C MET A 1 -29.18 47.09 -42.80
N ASN A 2 -29.71 45.90 -42.49
CA ASN A 2 -29.86 45.41 -41.12
C ASN A 2 -28.82 44.30 -40.90
N PRO A 3 -28.07 44.32 -39.77
CA PRO A 3 -27.04 43.34 -39.49
C PRO A 3 -27.65 42.00 -39.05
N GLU A 4 -27.18 40.94 -39.69
CA GLU A 4 -27.60 39.55 -39.50
C GLU A 4 -27.03 38.99 -38.18
N ASP A 5 -27.97 38.65 -37.29
CA ASP A 5 -28.09 37.40 -36.53
C ASP A 5 -26.79 36.69 -36.07
N GLN A 6 -26.25 37.12 -34.94
CA GLN A 6 -25.28 36.35 -34.16
C GLN A 6 -25.98 35.50 -33.09
N THR A 7 -26.58 34.36 -33.48
CA THR A 7 -27.01 33.34 -32.52
C THR A 7 -25.80 32.60 -31.95
N HIS A 8 -25.34 33.04 -30.79
CA HIS A 8 -24.44 32.27 -29.93
C HIS A 8 -25.22 31.11 -29.29
N GLY A 9 -25.02 29.89 -29.80
CA GLY A 9 -25.52 28.67 -29.17
C GLY A 9 -24.93 28.49 -27.78
N GLN A 10 -25.75 28.56 -26.74
CA GLN A 10 -25.31 28.29 -25.37
C GLN A 10 -24.90 26.82 -25.19
N PRO A 11 -23.80 26.52 -24.48
CA PRO A 11 -23.47 25.15 -24.11
C PRO A 11 -24.47 24.64 -23.06
N HIS A 12 -25.20 23.59 -23.41
CA HIS A 12 -26.09 22.89 -22.48
C HIS A 12 -25.27 22.34 -21.31
N LYS A 13 -25.59 22.82 -20.10
CA LYS A 13 -25.03 22.28 -18.86
C LYS A 13 -25.60 20.87 -18.63
N ILE A 14 -24.77 19.84 -18.82
CA ILE A 14 -25.09 18.48 -18.40
C ILE A 14 -25.20 18.49 -16.87
N THR A 15 -26.42 18.39 -16.35
CA THR A 15 -26.66 18.28 -14.91
C THR A 15 -26.63 16.81 -14.50
N LYS A 16 -26.25 16.51 -13.26
CA LYS A 16 -26.04 15.14 -12.72
C LYS A 16 -27.30 14.26 -12.63
N ARG A 17 -28.37 14.55 -13.38
CA ARG A 17 -29.64 13.82 -13.37
C ARG A 17 -29.81 12.82 -14.50
N ASP A 18 -28.90 12.77 -15.46
CA ASP A 18 -28.94 11.78 -16.55
C ASP A 18 -28.26 10.46 -16.13
N THR A 19 -28.74 9.86 -15.05
CA THR A 19 -28.43 8.45 -14.78
C THR A 19 -29.44 7.61 -15.56
N PRO A 20 -29.03 6.67 -16.45
CA PRO A 20 -29.95 5.82 -17.17
C PRO A 20 -30.92 5.13 -16.21
N ARG A 21 -32.22 5.28 -16.47
CA ARG A 21 -33.26 4.49 -15.80
C ARG A 21 -33.00 3.01 -16.05
N HIS A 22 -33.24 2.24 -14.99
CA HIS A 22 -33.14 0.78 -14.88
C HIS A 22 -33.33 0.01 -16.20
N PRO A 23 -32.48 -0.98 -16.50
CA PRO A 23 -32.73 -1.89 -17.60
C PRO A 23 -33.97 -2.76 -17.34
N ASP A 24 -34.54 -3.23 -18.45
CA ASP A 24 -35.68 -4.13 -18.60
C ASP A 24 -35.71 -5.29 -17.55
N PRO A 25 -36.84 -5.50 -16.84
CA PRO A 25 -36.98 -6.55 -15.83
C PRO A 25 -36.92 -7.99 -16.36
N GLU A 26 -37.08 -8.24 -17.66
CA GLU A 26 -37.04 -9.61 -18.21
C GLU A 26 -35.61 -10.17 -18.43
N ALA A 27 -34.58 -9.35 -18.23
CA ALA A 27 -33.17 -9.77 -18.30
C ALA A 27 -32.50 -9.95 -16.92
N TYR A 28 -33.27 -10.18 -15.84
CA TYR A 28 -32.71 -10.46 -14.51
C TYR A 28 -32.12 -11.87 -14.45
N VAL A 29 -30.93 -12.05 -15.04
CA VAL A 29 -30.07 -13.18 -14.73
C VAL A 29 -29.66 -13.01 -13.27
N ALA A 30 -30.13 -13.91 -12.39
CA ALA A 30 -29.79 -13.90 -10.98
C ALA A 30 -28.28 -13.67 -10.82
N PRO A 31 -27.84 -12.69 -10.01
CA PRO A 31 -26.43 -12.37 -9.88
C PRO A 31 -25.69 -13.64 -9.47
N THR A 32 -24.84 -14.15 -10.36
CA THR A 32 -23.95 -15.27 -10.08
C THR A 32 -23.34 -15.04 -8.71
N ALA A 33 -23.56 -16.01 -7.81
CA ALA A 33 -23.29 -15.91 -6.37
C ALA A 33 -22.09 -15.00 -6.11
N ARG A 34 -22.34 -13.84 -5.47
CA ARG A 34 -21.35 -12.77 -5.28
C ARG A 34 -20.03 -13.38 -4.87
N ARG A 35 -19.09 -13.48 -5.83
CA ARG A 35 -17.77 -14.02 -5.52
C ARG A 35 -17.15 -13.01 -4.56
N MET A 36 -16.83 -13.46 -3.35
CA MET A 36 -16.21 -12.61 -2.34
C MET A 36 -14.71 -12.69 -2.49
N CYS A 37 -14.02 -11.60 -2.12
CA CYS A 37 -12.57 -11.57 -2.05
C CYS A 37 -12.08 -12.69 -1.10
N LYS A 38 -11.15 -13.52 -1.59
CA LYS A 38 -10.57 -14.63 -0.81
C LYS A 38 -9.63 -14.20 0.31
N ILE A 39 -9.30 -12.90 0.41
CA ILE A 39 -8.51 -12.39 1.52
C ILE A 39 -9.33 -12.44 2.80
N SER A 40 -8.81 -13.18 3.78
CA SER A 40 -9.35 -13.32 5.12
C SER A 40 -9.81 -11.98 5.68
N LYS A 41 -11.05 -11.91 6.18
CA LYS A 41 -11.66 -10.73 6.81
C LYS A 41 -11.97 -9.54 5.88
N CYS A 42 -11.82 -9.66 4.55
CA CYS A 42 -12.15 -8.58 3.62
C CYS A 42 -13.65 -8.41 3.37
N GLY A 43 -14.36 -9.50 3.08
CA GLY A 43 -15.81 -9.54 2.81
C GLY A 43 -16.31 -8.72 1.61
N ARG A 44 -15.41 -8.07 0.85
CA ARG A 44 -15.76 -7.24 -0.31
C ARG A 44 -15.93 -8.08 -1.58
N GLU A 45 -16.69 -7.55 -2.52
CA GLU A 45 -16.94 -8.17 -3.82
C GLU A 45 -15.65 -8.38 -4.61
N LEU A 46 -15.60 -9.51 -5.30
CA LEU A 46 -14.52 -9.90 -6.18
C LEU A 46 -14.43 -8.95 -7.38
N TYR A 47 -13.22 -8.58 -7.74
CA TYR A 47 -12.92 -7.84 -8.96
C TYR A 47 -12.19 -8.73 -9.97
N ALA A 48 -10.99 -9.21 -9.62
CA ALA A 48 -10.17 -10.06 -10.50
C ALA A 48 -9.22 -10.94 -9.66
N LEU A 49 -8.83 -12.10 -10.20
CA LEU A 49 -7.89 -13.04 -9.57
C LEU A 49 -8.23 -13.36 -8.09
N ASP A 50 -9.48 -13.68 -7.80
CA ASP A 50 -9.95 -13.95 -6.44
C ASP A 50 -9.77 -12.80 -5.41
N ARG A 51 -9.52 -11.57 -5.88
CA ARG A 51 -9.29 -10.37 -5.08
C ARG A 51 -10.31 -9.27 -5.36
N CYS A 52 -10.71 -8.52 -4.33
CA CYS A 52 -11.45 -7.27 -4.53
C CYS A 52 -10.56 -6.23 -5.24
N ARG A 53 -11.17 -5.18 -5.81
CA ARG A 53 -10.44 -4.15 -6.59
C ARG A 53 -9.20 -3.62 -5.87
N GLY A 54 -9.34 -3.26 -4.59
CA GLY A 54 -8.22 -2.73 -3.80
C GLY A 54 -7.12 -3.76 -3.48
N HIS A 55 -7.46 -5.05 -3.38
CA HIS A 55 -6.45 -6.10 -3.20
C HIS A 55 -5.78 -6.49 -4.53
N TYR A 56 -6.52 -6.42 -5.64
CA TYR A 56 -5.98 -6.63 -6.97
C TYR A 56 -4.99 -5.53 -7.35
N GLU A 57 -5.34 -4.25 -7.14
CA GLU A 57 -4.44 -3.12 -7.38
C GLU A 57 -3.18 -3.18 -6.51
N ARG A 58 -3.33 -3.58 -5.24
CA ARG A 58 -2.20 -3.80 -4.32
C ARG A 58 -1.30 -4.94 -4.82
N TRP A 59 -1.89 -6.04 -5.26
CA TRP A 59 -1.17 -7.18 -5.80
C TRP A 59 -0.41 -6.84 -7.08
N ILE A 60 -1.00 -6.11 -8.04
CA ILE A 60 -0.27 -5.64 -9.24
C ILE A 60 0.94 -4.79 -8.84
N ARG A 61 0.79 -3.93 -7.82
CA ARG A 61 1.82 -2.96 -7.44
C ARG A 61 2.97 -3.56 -6.63
N PHE A 62 2.70 -4.56 -5.80
CA PHE A 62 3.67 -5.07 -4.81
C PHE A 62 3.92 -6.58 -4.91
N GLY A 63 3.20 -7.30 -5.78
CA GLY A 63 3.29 -8.77 -5.88
C GLY A 63 2.63 -9.53 -4.72
N ASN A 64 2.09 -8.83 -3.73
CA ASN A 64 1.42 -9.40 -2.56
C ASN A 64 0.14 -8.61 -2.24
N ASP A 65 -0.76 -9.26 -1.49
CA ASP A 65 -2.12 -8.79 -1.28
C ASP A 65 -2.35 -8.22 0.13
N PHE A 66 -1.33 -8.31 1.00
CA PHE A 66 -1.29 -7.83 2.38
C PHE A 66 -2.59 -8.14 3.13
N PRO A 67 -2.87 -9.43 3.40
CA PRO A 67 -4.16 -9.86 3.92
C PRO A 67 -4.51 -9.22 5.27
N ASP A 68 -3.51 -8.90 6.07
CA ASP A 68 -3.67 -8.31 7.41
C ASP A 68 -3.84 -6.78 7.40
N VAL A 69 -3.69 -6.12 6.25
CA VAL A 69 -3.79 -4.66 6.15
C VAL A 69 -5.16 -4.26 5.60
N PRO A 70 -6.12 -3.87 6.46
CA PRO A 70 -7.47 -3.55 6.02
C PRO A 70 -7.46 -2.35 5.08
N ILE A 71 -8.17 -2.46 3.96
CA ILE A 71 -8.41 -1.32 3.06
C ILE A 71 -9.54 -0.50 3.68
N ARG A 72 -9.19 0.61 4.35
CA ARG A 72 -10.17 1.52 4.92
C ARG A 72 -10.90 2.28 3.81
N ARG A 73 -12.25 2.33 3.86
CA ARG A 73 -13.04 3.19 2.95
C ARG A 73 -12.60 4.65 3.15
N GLY A 74 -12.26 5.34 2.06
CA GLY A 74 -11.84 6.74 2.09
C GLY A 74 -10.34 6.98 2.32
N ALA A 75 -9.57 5.95 2.72
CA ALA A 75 -8.12 6.03 2.53
C ALA A 75 -7.87 5.97 1.03
N ARG A 76 -7.30 7.04 0.45
CA ARG A 76 -6.76 6.99 -0.91
C ARG A 76 -5.98 5.68 -1.04
N LEU A 77 -6.18 4.96 -2.14
CA LEU A 77 -5.48 3.73 -2.55
C LEU A 77 -3.99 4.02 -2.80
N GLY A 78 -3.33 4.63 -1.81
CA GLY A 78 -1.98 5.11 -1.84
C GLY A 78 -1.09 4.16 -1.05
N VAL A 79 0.16 4.10 -1.49
CA VAL A 79 1.24 3.47 -0.76
C VAL A 79 1.25 4.00 0.68
N PRO A 80 1.29 3.14 1.71
CA PRO A 80 1.47 3.59 3.08
C PRO A 80 2.71 4.47 3.15
N GLY A 81 2.63 5.68 3.72
CA GLY A 81 3.82 6.51 3.92
C GLY A 81 4.76 5.90 4.98
N TYR A 82 5.97 6.47 5.10
CA TYR A 82 7.00 6.06 6.07
C TYR A 82 6.45 5.86 7.50
N ARG A 83 5.65 6.82 7.99
CA ARG A 83 5.04 6.73 9.32
C ARG A 83 4.09 5.54 9.47
N ALA A 84 3.32 5.23 8.42
CA ALA A 84 2.38 4.11 8.42
C ALA A 84 3.12 2.77 8.43
N ALA A 85 4.21 2.64 7.65
CA ALA A 85 5.09 1.47 7.70
C ALA A 85 5.67 1.26 9.11
N HIS A 86 6.20 2.30 9.74
CA HIS A 86 6.70 2.20 11.12
C HIS A 86 5.62 1.86 12.14
N ALA A 87 4.39 2.35 11.96
CA ALA A 87 3.26 1.96 12.80
C ALA A 87 2.92 0.47 12.63
N ALA A 88 2.93 -0.04 11.40
CA ALA A 88 2.71 -1.46 11.11
C ALA A 88 3.77 -2.36 11.77
N VAL A 89 5.06 -1.98 11.69
CA VAL A 89 6.13 -2.73 12.36
C VAL A 89 5.89 -2.82 13.86
N ARG A 90 5.52 -1.70 14.51
CA ARG A 90 5.21 -1.70 15.95
C ARG A 90 3.98 -2.54 16.29
N ALA A 91 2.96 -2.54 15.44
CA ALA A 91 1.75 -3.32 15.66
C ALA A 91 2.04 -4.83 15.56
N VAL A 92 2.86 -5.26 14.61
CA VAL A 92 3.18 -6.68 14.38
C VAL A 92 4.24 -7.21 15.35
N ARG A 93 5.28 -6.42 15.63
CA ARG A 93 6.47 -6.87 16.36
C ARG A 93 6.62 -6.26 17.76
N GLY A 94 5.72 -5.36 18.13
CA GLY A 94 5.79 -4.62 19.37
C GLY A 94 6.86 -3.51 19.37
N PRO A 95 7.19 -2.99 20.57
CA PRO A 95 8.19 -1.94 20.71
C PRO A 95 9.58 -2.49 20.38
N ALA A 96 10.43 -1.69 19.70
CA ALA A 96 11.81 -2.08 19.40
C ALA A 96 12.61 -2.42 20.66
N ALA A 97 12.30 -1.78 21.79
CA ALA A 97 12.95 -2.01 23.09
C ALA A 97 12.74 -3.43 23.65
N ALA A 98 11.75 -4.18 23.16
CA ALA A 98 11.58 -5.57 23.52
C ALA A 98 12.59 -6.51 22.83
N TRP A 99 13.42 -5.98 21.93
CA TRP A 99 14.34 -6.76 21.11
C TRP A 99 15.80 -6.31 21.30
N PRO A 100 16.77 -7.24 21.35
CA PRO A 100 18.19 -6.90 21.32
C PRO A 100 18.58 -6.34 19.94
N CYS A 101 19.58 -5.48 19.91
CA CYS A 101 20.10 -4.91 18.67
C CYS A 101 20.66 -6.02 17.80
N SER A 102 20.26 -6.06 16.52
CA SER A 102 20.67 -7.09 15.55
C SER A 102 22.16 -7.04 15.14
N VAL A 103 22.97 -6.21 15.80
CA VAL A 103 24.38 -5.99 15.47
C VAL A 103 25.26 -6.20 16.69
N CYS A 104 24.94 -5.53 17.80
CA CYS A 104 25.75 -5.58 19.03
C CYS A 104 25.06 -6.29 20.21
N GLY A 105 23.78 -6.63 20.11
CA GLY A 105 23.02 -7.23 21.21
C GLY A 105 22.42 -6.23 22.22
N ASP A 106 22.89 -4.97 22.28
CA ASP A 106 22.35 -3.95 23.19
C ASP A 106 20.84 -3.71 23.03
N PRO A 107 20.12 -3.21 24.05
CA PRO A 107 18.70 -2.87 23.93
C PRO A 107 18.43 -1.95 22.74
N ALA A 108 17.55 -2.38 21.83
CA ALA A 108 17.21 -1.57 20.67
C ALA A 108 16.31 -0.38 21.05
N VAL A 109 16.47 0.73 20.33
CA VAL A 109 15.67 1.95 20.57
C VAL A 109 14.74 2.27 19.41
N SER A 110 14.97 1.67 18.25
CA SER A 110 14.18 1.90 17.05
C SER A 110 14.25 0.71 16.10
N TRP A 111 13.16 0.52 15.36
CA TRP A 111 13.14 -0.28 14.15
C TRP A 111 13.86 0.47 13.04
N CYS A 112 14.81 -0.18 12.38
CA CYS A 112 15.54 0.36 11.24
C CYS A 112 15.29 -0.52 10.02
N TYR A 113 14.96 0.10 8.90
CA TYR A 113 14.83 -0.60 7.63
C TYR A 113 16.22 -1.04 7.12
N ASP A 114 16.32 -2.29 6.68
CA ASP A 114 17.57 -2.94 6.28
C ASP A 114 18.01 -2.67 4.82
N ARG A 115 17.12 -2.05 4.02
CA ARG A 115 17.32 -1.78 2.59
C ARG A 115 17.52 -3.02 1.73
N THR A 116 16.95 -4.16 2.13
CA THR A 116 17.03 -5.42 1.36
C THR A 116 15.75 -5.70 0.56
N ASP A 117 14.74 -4.82 0.63
CA ASP A 117 13.48 -5.03 -0.07
C ASP A 117 13.62 -4.68 -1.57
N PRO A 118 13.34 -5.63 -2.49
CA PRO A 118 13.26 -5.30 -3.92
C PRO A 118 12.13 -4.33 -4.25
N ALA A 119 11.10 -4.24 -3.41
CA ALA A 119 10.01 -3.28 -3.53
C ALA A 119 10.21 -2.04 -2.63
N GLU A 120 11.46 -1.59 -2.49
CA GLU A 120 11.80 -0.41 -1.69
C GLU A 120 11.00 0.84 -2.11
N LEU A 121 10.54 1.59 -1.12
CA LEU A 121 9.79 2.82 -1.31
C LEU A 121 10.57 4.01 -0.77
N VAL A 122 10.37 5.17 -1.40
CA VAL A 122 11.00 6.43 -1.00
C VAL A 122 9.92 7.45 -0.65
N GLU A 123 10.01 8.04 0.53
CA GLU A 123 9.12 9.11 0.98
C GLU A 123 9.46 10.40 0.24
N ALA A 124 8.54 10.92 -0.58
CA ALA A 124 8.78 12.07 -1.46
C ALA A 124 9.24 13.34 -0.72
N ALA A 125 8.79 13.54 0.52
CA ALA A 125 9.08 14.77 1.26
C ALA A 125 10.46 14.82 1.92
N GLN A 126 11.05 13.67 2.28
CA GLN A 126 12.34 13.62 2.99
C GLN A 126 13.36 12.66 2.35
N GLY A 127 13.02 12.00 1.25
CA GLY A 127 13.88 11.00 0.61
C GLY A 127 14.14 9.78 1.50
N ARG A 128 13.28 9.50 2.48
CA ARG A 128 13.48 8.37 3.41
C ARG A 128 13.09 7.07 2.74
N HIS A 129 14.00 6.11 2.78
CA HIS A 129 13.75 4.76 2.27
C HIS A 129 13.00 3.94 3.32
N TYR A 130 12.01 3.19 2.88
CA TYR A 130 11.21 2.33 3.74
C TYR A 130 10.62 1.16 2.95
N SER A 131 10.16 0.15 3.67
CA SER A 131 9.39 -0.96 3.13
C SER A 131 8.01 -0.99 3.80
N VAL A 132 7.03 -1.53 3.09
CA VAL A 132 5.71 -1.84 3.65
C VAL A 132 5.69 -3.18 4.39
N ASP A 133 6.71 -4.01 4.20
CA ASP A 133 6.87 -5.31 4.85
C ASP A 133 7.53 -5.14 6.24
N PRO A 134 6.84 -5.47 7.35
CA PRO A 134 7.39 -5.43 8.69
C PRO A 134 8.62 -6.32 8.91
N ALA A 135 8.81 -7.36 8.09
CA ALA A 135 9.96 -8.26 8.18
C ALA A 135 11.27 -7.59 7.77
N ARG A 136 11.23 -6.54 6.95
CA ARG A 136 12.40 -5.79 6.46
C ARG A 136 12.96 -4.78 7.47
N TYR A 137 12.36 -4.70 8.64
CA TYR A 137 12.84 -3.86 9.73
C TYR A 137 13.66 -4.70 10.70
N VAL A 138 14.72 -4.16 11.27
CA VAL A 138 15.50 -4.83 12.30
C VAL A 138 15.68 -3.91 13.51
N PRO A 139 15.75 -4.48 14.73
CA PRO A 139 15.89 -3.69 15.94
C PRO A 139 17.34 -3.18 16.04
N ARG A 140 17.53 -1.86 16.22
CA ARG A 140 18.87 -1.27 16.40
C ARG A 140 18.95 -0.31 17.58
N CYS A 141 20.08 -0.35 18.28
CA CYS A 141 20.43 0.61 19.33
C CYS A 141 20.82 1.98 18.75
N ARG A 142 20.99 3.01 19.60
CA ARG A 142 21.32 4.38 19.16
C ARG A 142 22.64 4.47 18.39
N GLY A 143 23.65 3.68 18.79
CA GLY A 143 24.95 3.63 18.15
C GLY A 143 24.91 2.93 16.80
N CYS A 144 24.31 1.75 16.74
CA CYS A 144 24.27 0.94 15.52
C CYS A 144 23.33 1.50 14.46
N ARG A 145 22.24 2.20 14.81
CA ARG A 145 21.30 2.73 13.80
C ARG A 145 21.85 3.82 12.90
N ARG A 146 22.90 4.53 13.33
CA ARG A 146 23.60 5.53 12.51
C ARG A 146 24.64 4.89 11.58
N ARG A 147 25.06 3.67 11.90
CA ARG A 147 25.98 2.92 11.06
C ARG A 147 25.21 2.39 9.86
N PRO A 148 25.72 2.53 8.63
CA PRO A 148 25.10 1.87 7.48
C PRO A 148 25.02 0.36 7.75
N PHE A 149 24.04 -0.31 7.15
CA PHE A 149 24.16 -1.76 7.01
C PHE A 149 25.36 -1.98 6.10
N SER A 150 26.47 -2.45 6.68
CA SER A 150 27.55 -3.01 5.88
C SER A 150 26.92 -4.17 5.14
N GLN A 151 26.68 -4.01 3.84
CA GLN A 151 26.48 -5.16 2.98
C GLN A 151 27.73 -6.00 3.18
N ALA A 152 27.59 -7.15 3.82
CA ALA A 152 28.68 -8.09 3.87
C ALA A 152 28.99 -8.41 2.41
N THR A 153 30.05 -7.84 1.87
CA THR A 153 30.68 -8.39 0.69
C THR A 153 31.18 -9.75 1.15
N SER A 154 30.36 -10.77 0.92
CA SER A 154 30.74 -12.17 1.07
C SER A 154 31.78 -12.48 0.02
N LEU A 155 33.04 -12.12 0.30
CA LEU A 155 34.25 -12.66 -0.29
C LEU A 155 35.35 -12.51 0.77
N GLY A 156 35.76 -13.63 1.37
CA GLY A 156 36.91 -13.63 2.27
C GLY A 156 36.95 -14.83 3.19
N VAL A 157 37.22 -16.01 2.63
CA VAL A 157 38.08 -16.97 3.33
C VAL A 157 39.36 -16.22 3.70
N ALA A 158 39.64 -16.06 4.99
CA ALA A 158 40.98 -15.83 5.49
C ALA A 158 41.01 -16.17 6.98
N ALA A 159 41.80 -17.18 7.28
CA ALA A 159 42.19 -17.62 8.60
C ALA A 159 42.83 -16.48 9.42
N CYS A 160 42.61 -16.53 10.72
CA CYS A 160 43.66 -16.63 11.74
C CYS A 160 43.12 -17.57 12.82
#